data_AF-A0A7M4F3Q4-F1
#
_entry.id   AF-A0A7M4F3Q4-F1
#
_cell.length_a   1.000
_cell.length_b   1.000
_cell.length_c   1.000
_cell.angle_alpha   90.00
_cell.angle_beta   90.00
_cell.angle_gamma   90.00
#
_symmetry.space_group_name_H-M   'P 1'
#
loop_
_entity.id
_entity.type
_entity.pdbx_description
1 polymer ?
#
loop_
_entity_poly.entity_id
_entity_poly.type
_entity_poly.pdbx_seq_one_letter_code
_entity_poly.pdbx_strand_id
1 'polypeptide(L)'
;MHFRFQDPKVWAAYAGTTSLSGLDPSTVKAGIAQIITHPSYNADTADFDVAVLELASPMAFNKYIQPVCLPGAGHHFPAGKKCLISGWGEQPQKKTLQKATVELLDQVLCSSLYSYALTDRMVCAGYLEGKIDSCQGDSGGPLVCEEPSGKFFLAGIVSWGIGCAEARRPGVYARVTKLRDWILDAVSASPAFTALTLPESSSSTNSSSATTEGISNSITSTPRAFSTISSTPSTSKPVTTARPQGIVLLQWSISLTSFNGQDRHDF
;
A
#
# COMPACT_ATOMS: atom_id res chain seq x y z
N MET A 1 15.75 -12.04 19.73
CA MET A 1 14.41 -12.56 19.36
C MET A 1 13.99 -12.26 17.91
N HIS A 2 14.50 -11.20 17.25
CA HIS A 2 14.03 -10.74 15.93
C HIS A 2 13.77 -11.82 14.85
N PHE A 3 14.65 -12.82 14.70
CA PHE A 3 14.56 -13.80 13.60
C PHE A 3 13.25 -14.61 13.52
N ARG A 4 12.46 -14.75 14.60
CA ARG A 4 11.20 -15.53 14.55
C ARG A 4 10.09 -14.85 13.76
N PHE A 5 10.07 -13.52 13.70
CA PHE A 5 8.99 -12.79 13.04
C PHE A 5 9.16 -12.68 11.51
N GLN A 6 10.34 -13.00 10.99
CA GLN A 6 10.66 -12.95 9.55
C GLN A 6 10.46 -14.27 8.79
N ASP A 7 10.17 -15.40 9.47
CA ASP A 7 9.89 -16.67 8.78
C ASP A 7 8.46 -16.65 8.18
N PRO A 8 8.29 -16.61 6.85
CA PRO A 8 6.96 -16.57 6.24
C PRO A 8 6.11 -17.81 6.57
N LYS A 9 6.72 -18.94 6.97
CA LYS A 9 6.03 -20.21 7.23
C LYS A 9 5.20 -20.21 8.52
N VAL A 10 5.46 -19.31 9.46
CA VAL A 10 4.62 -19.14 10.66
C VAL A 10 3.46 -18.17 10.45
N TRP A 11 3.35 -17.56 9.25
CA TRP A 11 2.36 -16.54 8.94
C TRP A 11 1.31 -16.98 7.92
N ALA A 12 0.10 -16.43 8.08
CA ALA A 12 -0.97 -16.52 7.11
C ALA A 12 -1.82 -15.26 7.14
N ALA A 13 -2.19 -14.74 5.98
CA ALA A 13 -3.17 -13.69 5.84
C ALA A 13 -4.59 -14.28 5.85
N TYR A 14 -5.52 -13.57 6.47
CA TYR A 14 -6.96 -13.87 6.46
C TYR A 14 -7.69 -12.67 5.88
N ALA A 15 -8.59 -12.90 4.92
CA ALA A 15 -9.34 -11.85 4.25
C ALA A 15 -10.81 -12.25 4.04
N GLY A 16 -11.70 -11.27 3.84
CA GLY A 16 -13.13 -11.52 3.63
C GLY A 16 -13.91 -11.88 4.89
N THR A 17 -13.31 -11.68 6.06
CA THR A 17 -13.90 -11.97 7.39
C THR A 17 -14.13 -10.68 8.18
N THR A 18 -15.14 -10.67 9.05
CA THR A 18 -15.30 -9.66 10.10
C THR A 18 -15.16 -10.26 11.50
N SER A 19 -15.24 -11.59 11.65
CA SER A 19 -14.92 -12.28 12.90
C SER A 19 -13.41 -12.53 13.05
N LEU A 20 -12.85 -12.20 14.21
CA LEU A 20 -11.47 -12.55 14.59
C LEU A 20 -11.24 -14.07 14.56
N SER A 21 -12.30 -14.90 14.62
CA SER A 21 -12.16 -16.35 14.48
C SER A 21 -11.80 -16.83 13.06
N GLY A 22 -12.00 -16.00 12.02
CA GLY A 22 -11.79 -16.41 10.63
C GLY A 22 -12.68 -17.57 10.17
N LEU A 23 -13.84 -17.76 10.81
CA LEU A 23 -14.80 -18.83 10.51
C LEU A 23 -15.98 -18.37 9.64
N ASP A 24 -16.00 -17.13 9.17
CA ASP A 24 -17.05 -16.63 8.27
C ASP A 24 -16.98 -17.40 6.93
N PRO A 25 -18.10 -17.78 6.28
CA PRO A 25 -18.08 -18.49 5.00
C PRO A 25 -17.43 -17.73 3.83
N SER A 26 -17.17 -16.43 4.01
CA SER A 26 -16.45 -15.55 3.09
C SER A 26 -14.94 -15.46 3.36
N THR A 27 -14.44 -16.12 4.41
CA THR A 27 -13.03 -16.07 4.81
C THR A 27 -12.14 -16.84 3.83
N VAL A 28 -11.08 -16.19 3.34
CA VAL A 28 -10.00 -16.84 2.60
C VAL A 28 -8.71 -16.71 3.42
N LYS A 29 -8.13 -17.86 3.77
CA LYS A 29 -6.79 -17.97 4.35
C LYS A 29 -5.77 -18.15 3.22
N ALA A 30 -4.72 -17.34 3.23
CA ALA A 30 -3.57 -17.47 2.33
C ALA A 30 -2.28 -17.60 3.14
N GLY A 31 -1.38 -18.50 2.74
CA GLY A 31 -0.02 -18.53 3.28
C GLY A 31 0.80 -17.33 2.81
N ILE A 32 1.86 -16.99 3.53
CA ILE A 32 2.83 -15.96 3.11
C ILE A 32 3.98 -16.65 2.37
N ALA A 33 4.43 -16.08 1.25
CA ALA A 33 5.63 -16.50 0.54
C ALA A 33 6.87 -15.72 1.01
N GLN A 34 6.73 -14.40 1.14
CA GLN A 34 7.84 -13.51 1.51
C GLN A 34 7.36 -12.38 2.43
N ILE A 35 8.24 -11.99 3.35
CA ILE A 35 8.10 -10.78 4.17
C ILE A 35 9.23 -9.82 3.77
N ILE A 36 8.86 -8.68 3.21
CA ILE A 36 9.80 -7.66 2.74
C ILE A 36 9.65 -6.45 3.67
N THR A 37 10.51 -6.34 4.68
CA THR A 37 10.59 -5.18 5.58
C THR A 37 11.35 -4.03 4.91
N HIS A 38 11.00 -2.77 5.22
CA HIS A 38 11.80 -1.64 4.75
C HIS A 38 13.26 -1.75 5.23
N PRO A 39 14.28 -1.66 4.35
CA PRO A 39 15.68 -1.90 4.74
C PRO A 39 16.26 -0.84 5.68
N SER A 40 15.64 0.35 5.72
CA SER A 40 15.95 1.44 6.65
C SER A 40 15.03 1.51 7.88
N TYR A 41 14.24 0.47 8.16
CA TYR A 41 13.40 0.42 9.36
C TYR A 41 14.24 0.56 10.63
N ASN A 42 13.84 1.46 11.52
CA ASN A 42 14.50 1.70 12.80
C ASN A 42 13.52 1.40 13.95
N ALA A 43 13.85 0.41 14.77
CA ALA A 43 12.99 -0.04 15.88
C ALA A 43 12.99 0.91 17.10
N ASP A 44 14.00 1.77 17.25
CA ASP A 44 14.09 2.74 18.36
C ASP A 44 13.25 4.00 18.10
N THR A 45 13.03 4.34 16.82
CA THR A 45 12.26 5.53 16.39
C THR A 45 10.95 5.21 15.67
N ALA A 46 10.71 3.94 15.33
CA ALA A 46 9.65 3.48 14.41
C ALA A 46 9.64 4.24 13.05
N ASP A 47 10.80 4.71 12.61
CA ASP A 47 10.93 5.32 11.28
C ASP A 47 11.01 4.25 10.18
N PHE A 48 10.38 4.54 9.03
CA PHE A 48 10.14 3.58 7.94
C PHE A 48 9.40 2.28 8.37
N ASP A 49 8.48 2.37 9.33
CA ASP A 49 7.72 1.22 9.87
C ASP A 49 6.64 0.67 8.91
N VAL A 50 7.12 -0.01 7.87
CA VAL A 50 6.31 -0.66 6.82
C VAL A 50 6.95 -1.95 6.32
N ALA A 51 6.11 -2.94 6.02
CA ALA A 51 6.47 -4.17 5.34
C ALA A 51 5.45 -4.55 4.25
N VAL A 52 5.93 -5.19 3.19
CA VAL A 52 5.12 -5.85 2.16
C VAL A 52 5.11 -7.36 2.44
N LEU A 53 3.92 -7.95 2.49
CA LEU A 53 3.72 -9.39 2.47
C LEU A 53 3.31 -9.84 1.07
N GLU A 54 4.04 -10.81 0.52
CA GLU A 54 3.65 -11.56 -0.66
C GLU A 54 2.83 -12.79 -0.23
N LEU A 55 1.63 -12.96 -0.81
CA LEU A 55 0.83 -14.16 -0.61
C LEU A 55 1.34 -15.32 -1.47
N ALA A 56 1.47 -16.51 -0.88
CA ALA A 56 1.92 -17.72 -1.57
C ALA A 56 0.98 -18.23 -2.68
N SER A 57 -0.24 -17.71 -2.73
CA SER A 57 -1.17 -17.86 -3.86
C SER A 57 -1.92 -16.55 -4.09
N PRO A 58 -2.17 -16.13 -5.35
CA PRO A 58 -3.01 -14.98 -5.66
C PRO A 58 -4.42 -15.12 -5.06
N MET A 59 -4.95 -14.04 -4.49
CA MET A 59 -6.24 -14.04 -3.81
C MET A 59 -7.35 -13.46 -4.71
N ALA A 60 -8.37 -14.27 -4.99
CA ALA A 60 -9.47 -13.90 -5.87
C ALA A 60 -10.39 -12.82 -5.26
N PHE A 61 -10.42 -11.65 -5.89
CA PHE A 61 -11.29 -10.54 -5.47
C PHE A 61 -12.78 -10.88 -5.64
N ASN A 62 -13.59 -10.47 -4.67
CA ASN A 62 -15.03 -10.71 -4.61
C ASN A 62 -15.72 -9.63 -3.76
N LYS A 63 -17.04 -9.74 -3.48
CA LYS A 63 -17.78 -8.74 -2.69
C LYS A 63 -17.28 -8.52 -1.25
N TYR A 64 -16.50 -9.45 -0.70
CA TYR A 64 -15.89 -9.35 0.64
C TYR A 64 -14.38 -9.09 0.60
N ILE A 65 -13.73 -9.29 -0.55
CA ILE A 65 -12.27 -9.15 -0.72
C ILE A 65 -12.01 -8.16 -1.86
N GLN A 66 -11.66 -6.93 -1.50
CA GLN A 66 -11.28 -5.86 -2.43
C GLN A 66 -10.02 -5.14 -1.92
N PRO A 67 -9.08 -4.79 -2.80
CA PRO A 67 -7.90 -4.01 -2.42
C PRO A 67 -8.24 -2.52 -2.26
N VAL A 68 -7.66 -1.89 -1.22
CA VAL A 68 -7.62 -0.42 -1.08
C VAL A 68 -6.80 0.23 -2.22
N CYS A 69 -7.05 1.50 -2.52
CA CYS A 69 -6.23 2.23 -3.50
C CYS A 69 -4.93 2.72 -2.85
N LEU A 70 -3.78 2.47 -3.49
CA LEU A 70 -2.52 3.13 -3.14
C LEU A 70 -2.53 4.56 -3.74
N PRO A 71 -2.21 5.61 -2.97
CA PRO A 71 -2.16 6.98 -3.49
C PRO A 71 -0.99 7.19 -4.48
N GLY A 72 -1.00 8.31 -5.21
CA GLY A 72 0.17 8.82 -5.92
C GLY A 72 1.16 9.48 -4.95
N ALA A 73 2.46 9.54 -5.29
CA ALA A 73 3.48 10.15 -4.42
C ALA A 73 3.18 11.64 -4.11
N GLY A 74 2.71 12.38 -5.13
CA GLY A 74 2.26 13.77 -5.00
C GLY A 74 0.82 13.94 -4.50
N HIS A 75 0.14 12.89 -4.03
CA HIS A 75 -1.21 13.01 -3.49
C HIS A 75 -1.18 13.58 -2.06
N HIS A 76 -2.05 14.55 -1.78
CA HIS A 76 -2.08 15.28 -0.51
C HIS A 76 -3.42 15.10 0.18
N PHE A 77 -3.42 14.40 1.31
CA PHE A 77 -4.53 14.38 2.24
C PHE A 77 -4.38 15.57 3.22
N PRO A 78 -5.27 16.59 3.20
CA PRO A 78 -5.13 17.75 4.07
C PRO A 78 -5.42 17.44 5.55
N ALA A 79 -4.88 18.27 6.43
CA ALA A 79 -5.26 18.30 7.85
C ALA A 79 -6.79 18.55 8.01
N GLY A 80 -7.39 17.95 9.04
CA GLY A 80 -8.83 17.92 9.24
C GLY A 80 -9.58 16.97 8.30
N LYS A 81 -8.92 16.29 7.36
CA LYS A 81 -9.58 15.26 6.55
C LYS A 81 -9.99 14.09 7.44
N LYS A 82 -11.26 13.71 7.33
CA LYS A 82 -11.83 12.52 7.98
C LYS A 82 -11.41 11.26 7.23
N CYS A 83 -10.89 10.31 8.00
CA CYS A 83 -10.41 9.01 7.54
C CYS A 83 -10.93 7.92 8.47
N LEU A 84 -10.96 6.68 8.01
CA LEU A 84 -11.36 5.51 8.78
C LEU A 84 -10.13 4.70 9.19
N ILE A 85 -10.17 4.20 10.42
CA ILE A 85 -9.33 3.11 10.92
C ILE A 85 -10.20 1.89 11.22
N SER A 86 -9.64 0.70 11.13
CA SER A 86 -10.36 -0.55 11.40
C SER A 86 -9.43 -1.67 11.84
N GLY A 87 -9.87 -2.47 12.82
CA GLY A 87 -9.12 -3.61 13.34
C GLY A 87 -9.87 -4.35 14.45
N TRP A 88 -9.15 -5.25 15.12
CA TRP A 88 -9.66 -6.10 16.22
C TRP A 88 -8.89 -5.86 17.52
N GLY A 89 -8.34 -4.65 17.70
CA GLY A 89 -7.55 -4.25 18.86
C GLY A 89 -8.26 -4.40 20.21
N GLU A 90 -7.47 -4.29 21.27
CA GLU A 90 -7.67 -4.91 22.58
C GLU A 90 -8.97 -4.55 23.33
N GLN A 91 -10.08 -5.16 22.89
CA GLN A 91 -11.35 -5.20 23.59
C GLN A 91 -11.77 -6.68 23.72
N PRO A 92 -11.38 -7.40 24.79
CA PRO A 92 -11.51 -8.86 24.88
C PRO A 92 -12.93 -9.42 24.77
N GLN A 93 -13.95 -8.56 24.86
CA GLN A 93 -15.37 -8.91 24.64
C GLN A 93 -15.79 -8.87 23.16
N LYS A 94 -15.04 -8.21 22.27
CA LYS A 94 -15.42 -7.98 20.86
C LYS A 94 -14.56 -8.78 19.89
N LYS A 95 -15.07 -9.92 19.44
CA LYS A 95 -14.46 -10.72 18.36
C LYS A 95 -14.85 -10.24 16.95
N THR A 96 -15.44 -9.05 16.81
CA THR A 96 -15.94 -8.51 15.53
C THR A 96 -15.19 -7.24 15.16
N LEU A 97 -14.80 -7.11 13.89
CA LEU A 97 -14.06 -5.98 13.32
C LEU A 97 -14.69 -4.65 13.73
N GLN A 98 -13.92 -3.82 14.43
CA GLN A 98 -14.30 -2.46 14.78
C GLN A 98 -13.85 -1.49 13.68
N LYS A 99 -14.49 -0.34 13.61
CA LYS A 99 -14.02 0.80 12.83
C LYS A 99 -14.33 2.11 13.54
N ALA A 100 -13.48 3.12 13.34
CA ALA A 100 -13.70 4.46 13.85
C ALA A 100 -13.34 5.49 12.78
N THR A 101 -13.96 6.67 12.86
CA THR A 101 -13.54 7.85 12.12
C THR A 101 -12.53 8.62 12.96
N VAL A 102 -11.44 9.05 12.35
CA VAL A 102 -10.40 9.93 12.92
C VAL A 102 -10.12 11.07 11.95
N GLU A 103 -9.54 12.16 12.44
CA GLU A 103 -9.12 13.30 11.61
C GLU A 103 -7.60 13.34 11.50
N LEU A 104 -7.08 13.64 10.30
CA LEU A 104 -5.64 13.85 10.10
C LEU A 104 -5.21 15.15 10.78
N LEU A 105 -4.15 15.11 11.58
CA LEU A 105 -3.56 16.33 12.15
C LEU A 105 -2.57 16.97 11.16
N ASP A 106 -2.39 18.28 11.30
CA ASP A 106 -1.27 18.99 10.68
C ASP A 106 0.09 18.43 11.16
N GLN A 107 1.10 18.44 10.31
CA GLN A 107 2.43 17.90 10.62
C GLN A 107 3.14 18.70 11.72
N VAL A 108 3.02 20.03 11.77
CA VAL A 108 3.69 20.85 12.79
C VAL A 108 3.04 20.63 14.15
N LEU A 109 1.70 20.61 14.18
CA LEU A 109 0.93 20.24 15.38
C LEU A 109 1.32 18.83 15.86
N CYS A 110 1.25 17.84 14.97
CA CYS A 110 1.64 16.45 15.21
C CYS A 110 3.06 16.35 15.78
N SER A 111 4.07 16.91 15.12
CA SER A 111 5.46 16.92 15.61
C SER A 111 5.60 17.62 16.99
N SER A 112 4.86 18.70 17.25
CA SER A 112 4.95 19.44 18.53
C SER A 112 4.44 18.63 19.74
N LEU A 113 3.48 17.72 19.54
CA LEU A 113 2.97 16.83 20.60
C LEU A 113 4.00 15.76 21.02
N TYR A 114 4.95 15.44 20.15
CA TYR A 114 5.99 14.42 20.34
C TYR A 114 7.41 15.02 20.35
N SER A 115 7.55 16.24 20.87
CA SER A 115 8.84 16.93 21.05
C SER A 115 9.71 16.99 19.78
N TYR A 116 9.08 17.06 18.61
CA TYR A 116 9.70 17.04 17.28
C TYR A 116 10.47 15.74 16.91
N ALA A 117 10.19 14.62 17.58
CA ALA A 117 10.76 13.32 17.25
C ALA A 117 10.21 12.69 15.94
N LEU A 118 9.07 13.19 15.42
CA LEU A 118 8.40 12.60 14.25
C LEU A 118 9.06 13.01 12.93
N THR A 119 9.28 12.02 12.05
CA THR A 119 9.79 12.24 10.70
C THR A 119 8.68 12.65 9.72
N ASP A 120 9.05 13.13 8.53
CA ASP A 120 8.08 13.44 7.47
C ASP A 120 7.38 12.19 6.90
N ARG A 121 7.93 11.00 7.19
CA ARG A 121 7.40 9.68 6.87
C ARG A 121 6.36 9.20 7.90
N MET A 122 6.02 10.03 8.89
CA MET A 122 4.95 9.78 9.87
C MET A 122 3.77 10.75 9.63
N VAL A 123 2.59 10.37 10.13
CA VAL A 123 1.39 11.22 10.19
C VAL A 123 0.59 10.87 11.46
N CYS A 124 0.06 11.88 12.16
CA CYS A 124 -0.85 11.65 13.28
C CYS A 124 -2.30 11.65 12.79
N ALA A 125 -3.14 10.80 13.36
CA ALA A 125 -4.60 10.87 13.19
C ALA A 125 -5.33 10.57 14.51
N GLY A 126 -6.40 11.30 14.79
CA GLY A 126 -7.18 11.15 16.03
C GLY A 126 -7.94 12.41 16.39
N TYR A 127 -8.22 12.58 17.68
CA TYR A 127 -8.81 13.79 18.27
C TYR A 127 -7.97 14.28 19.45
N LEU A 128 -7.80 15.59 19.61
CA LEU A 128 -6.98 16.15 20.69
C LEU A 128 -7.63 15.95 22.07
N GLU A 129 -8.94 15.74 22.09
CA GLU A 129 -9.78 15.38 23.23
C GLU A 129 -9.66 13.89 23.61
N GLY A 130 -8.91 13.09 22.84
CA GLY A 130 -8.78 11.64 22.99
C GLY A 130 -10.06 10.88 22.61
N LYS A 131 -10.38 9.83 23.37
CA LYS A 131 -11.59 8.97 23.30
C LYS A 131 -11.74 8.09 22.05
N ILE A 132 -11.14 8.45 20.92
CA ILE A 132 -11.18 7.66 19.67
C ILE A 132 -9.78 7.58 19.08
N ASP A 133 -9.29 6.35 18.91
CA ASP A 133 -7.94 6.03 18.44
C ASP A 133 -7.87 4.56 18.01
N SER A 134 -6.78 4.17 17.35
CA SER A 134 -6.33 2.77 17.24
C SER A 134 -5.67 2.31 18.53
N CYS A 135 -5.67 1.01 18.84
CA CYS A 135 -5.03 0.50 20.06
C CYS A 135 -4.19 -0.77 19.81
N GLN A 136 -3.68 -1.38 20.89
CA GLN A 136 -2.91 -2.63 20.84
C GLN A 136 -3.65 -3.69 20.04
N GLY A 137 -2.98 -4.30 19.06
CA GLY A 137 -3.58 -5.26 18.12
C GLY A 137 -4.21 -4.67 16.85
N ASP A 138 -4.31 -3.35 16.73
CA ASP A 138 -4.67 -2.67 15.46
C ASP A 138 -3.45 -2.33 14.58
N SER A 139 -2.22 -2.55 15.06
CA SER A 139 -0.97 -2.30 14.33
C SER A 139 -0.95 -2.97 12.95
N GLY A 140 -0.34 -2.33 11.95
CA GLY A 140 -0.49 -2.77 10.55
C GLY A 140 -1.87 -2.52 9.94
N GLY A 141 -2.87 -2.17 10.75
CA GLY A 141 -4.21 -1.79 10.31
C GLY A 141 -4.18 -0.55 9.40
N PRO A 142 -5.16 -0.42 8.50
CA PRO A 142 -5.14 0.62 7.48
C PRO A 142 -5.80 1.92 7.97
N LEU A 143 -5.12 3.07 7.77
CA LEU A 143 -5.73 4.39 7.84
C LEU A 143 -6.15 4.80 6.43
N VAL A 144 -7.46 4.69 6.14
CA VAL A 144 -8.02 4.92 4.79
C VAL A 144 -8.85 6.19 4.73
N CYS A 145 -8.64 7.00 3.70
CA CYS A 145 -9.36 8.26 3.52
C CYS A 145 -10.20 8.19 2.24
N GLU A 146 -11.45 8.67 2.29
CA GLU A 146 -12.33 8.71 1.12
C GLU A 146 -12.04 9.95 0.27
N GLU A 147 -11.75 9.75 -1.01
CA GLU A 147 -11.54 10.81 -1.98
C GLU A 147 -12.82 11.12 -2.78
N PRO A 148 -12.98 12.32 -3.38
CA PRO A 148 -14.19 12.75 -4.11
C PRO A 148 -14.68 11.85 -5.25
N SER A 149 -13.89 10.82 -5.63
CA SER A 149 -14.29 9.76 -6.56
C SER A 149 -15.06 8.59 -5.93
N GLY A 150 -15.42 8.67 -4.64
CA GLY A 150 -16.07 7.60 -3.88
C GLY A 150 -15.14 6.40 -3.63
N LYS A 151 -13.82 6.66 -3.53
CA LYS A 151 -12.78 5.63 -3.39
C LYS A 151 -11.96 5.87 -2.14
N PHE A 152 -11.69 4.78 -1.42
CA PHE A 152 -10.80 4.76 -0.28
C PHE A 152 -9.34 4.58 -0.72
N PHE A 153 -8.49 5.54 -0.33
CA PHE A 153 -7.05 5.50 -0.50
C PHE A 153 -6.35 5.29 0.84
N LEU A 154 -5.30 4.48 0.86
CA LEU A 154 -4.49 4.24 2.05
C LEU A 154 -3.59 5.44 2.32
N ALA A 155 -3.88 6.21 3.37
CA ALA A 155 -3.09 7.38 3.77
C ALA A 155 -1.98 7.03 4.75
N GLY A 156 -2.23 6.05 5.62
CA GLY A 156 -1.26 5.57 6.60
C GLY A 156 -1.48 4.12 7.00
N ILE A 157 -0.54 3.61 7.80
CA ILE A 157 -0.58 2.28 8.42
C ILE A 157 -0.39 2.49 9.93
N VAL A 158 -1.26 1.92 10.77
CA VAL A 158 -1.20 2.04 12.25
C VAL A 158 0.17 1.56 12.74
N SER A 159 0.91 2.41 13.45
CA SER A 159 2.32 2.17 13.82
C SER A 159 2.58 2.22 15.32
N TRP A 160 2.34 3.36 15.98
CA TRP A 160 2.52 3.48 17.43
C TRP A 160 1.68 4.60 18.04
N GLY A 161 1.64 4.65 19.37
CA GLY A 161 0.98 5.68 20.17
C GLY A 161 1.56 5.70 21.58
N ILE A 162 1.17 6.67 22.39
CA ILE A 162 1.47 6.67 23.84
C ILE A 162 0.14 6.51 24.57
N GLY A 163 -0.09 5.32 25.10
CA GLY A 163 -1.43 4.89 25.49
C GLY A 163 -2.32 4.62 24.27
N CYS A 164 -3.63 4.61 24.48
CA CYS A 164 -4.64 4.58 23.42
C CYS A 164 -5.72 5.61 23.75
N ALA A 165 -6.11 6.44 22.79
CA ALA A 165 -7.20 7.40 22.94
C ALA A 165 -7.03 8.40 24.11
N GLU A 166 -5.79 8.67 24.51
CA GLU A 166 -5.46 9.68 25.52
C GLU A 166 -5.52 11.10 24.94
N ALA A 167 -5.94 12.07 25.76
CA ALA A 167 -6.00 13.47 25.32
C ALA A 167 -4.59 13.98 24.95
N ARG A 168 -4.49 14.65 23.79
CA ARG A 168 -3.25 15.15 23.17
C ARG A 168 -2.21 14.08 22.81
N ARG A 169 -2.59 12.79 22.76
CA ARG A 169 -1.73 11.67 22.34
C ARG A 169 -2.40 10.89 21.19
N PRO A 170 -2.48 11.47 19.97
CA PRO A 170 -3.09 10.82 18.82
C PRO A 170 -2.24 9.64 18.31
N GLY A 171 -2.87 8.62 17.71
CA GLY A 171 -2.14 7.56 17.01
C GLY A 171 -1.19 8.12 15.95
N VAL A 172 -0.01 7.50 15.83
CA VAL A 172 1.02 7.77 14.83
C VAL A 172 1.04 6.64 13.81
N TYR A 173 1.07 7.03 12.53
CA TYR A 173 0.90 6.14 11.38
C TYR A 173 2.07 6.34 10.40
N ALA A 174 2.55 5.25 9.80
CA ALA A 174 3.53 5.32 8.71
C ALA A 174 2.87 5.94 7.47
N ARG A 175 3.38 7.08 6.99
CA ARG A 175 2.77 7.91 5.94
C ARG A 175 2.99 7.31 4.55
N VAL A 176 1.95 6.68 4.01
CA VAL A 176 2.04 5.89 2.78
C VAL A 176 2.46 6.72 1.56
N THR A 177 2.10 8.01 1.47
CA THR A 177 2.53 8.86 0.34
C THR A 177 4.04 9.10 0.27
N LYS A 178 4.77 8.94 1.39
CA LYS A 178 6.24 9.04 1.46
C LYS A 178 6.96 7.70 1.30
N LEU A 179 6.28 6.60 1.61
CA LEU A 179 6.81 5.23 1.55
C LEU A 179 6.37 4.48 0.27
N ARG A 180 5.46 5.08 -0.51
CA ARG A 180 4.82 4.54 -1.73
C ARG A 180 5.80 3.92 -2.71
N ASP A 181 6.89 4.61 -3.02
CA ASP A 181 7.73 4.23 -4.16
C ASP A 181 8.54 2.97 -3.79
N TRP A 182 9.07 2.91 -2.56
CA TRP A 182 9.61 1.66 -2.00
C TRP A 182 8.56 0.53 -1.92
N ILE A 183 7.30 0.83 -1.57
CA ILE A 183 6.22 -0.18 -1.59
C ILE A 183 6.07 -0.79 -3.00
N LEU A 184 6.16 0.02 -4.05
CA LEU A 184 6.07 -0.46 -5.43
C LEU A 184 7.33 -1.21 -5.88
N ASP A 185 8.51 -0.78 -5.44
CA ASP A 185 9.78 -1.48 -5.72
C ASP A 185 9.78 -2.87 -5.04
N ALA A 186 9.38 -2.95 -3.76
CA ALA A 186 9.24 -4.19 -3.01
C ALA A 186 8.22 -5.15 -3.66
N VAL A 187 7.11 -4.62 -4.19
CA VAL A 187 6.13 -5.39 -4.97
C VAL A 187 6.71 -5.88 -6.31
N SER A 188 7.52 -5.07 -6.97
CA SER A 188 8.10 -5.38 -8.29
C SER A 188 9.30 -6.32 -8.22
N ALA A 189 9.98 -6.39 -7.07
CA ALA A 189 11.08 -7.30 -6.80
C ALA A 189 10.64 -8.75 -6.49
N SER A 190 9.33 -9.00 -6.38
CA SER A 190 8.76 -10.33 -6.16
C SER A 190 9.04 -11.28 -7.34
N PRO A 191 9.57 -12.50 -7.10
CA PRO A 191 9.82 -13.50 -8.14
C PRO A 191 8.56 -13.90 -8.93
N ALA A 192 7.37 -13.74 -8.33
CA ALA A 192 6.10 -14.07 -8.97
C ALA A 192 5.80 -13.23 -10.22
N PHE A 193 6.37 -12.02 -10.33
CA PHE A 193 6.22 -11.16 -11.52
C PHE A 193 7.31 -11.42 -12.58
N THR A 194 8.54 -11.74 -12.18
CA THR A 194 9.64 -12.03 -13.10
C THR A 194 9.38 -13.27 -13.96
N ALA A 195 8.68 -14.27 -13.42
CA ALA A 195 8.39 -15.54 -14.07
C ALA A 195 7.50 -15.45 -15.33
N LEU A 196 6.87 -14.30 -15.62
CA LEU A 196 6.06 -14.09 -16.82
C LEU A 196 6.82 -13.49 -18.01
N THR A 197 8.12 -13.20 -17.85
CA THR A 197 8.96 -12.59 -18.89
C THR A 197 10.26 -13.36 -19.10
N LEU A 198 10.38 -13.95 -20.30
CA LEU A 198 11.57 -14.51 -21.00
C LEU A 198 11.54 -16.04 -21.20
N PRO A 199 12.18 -16.55 -22.28
CA PRO A 199 12.95 -15.84 -23.30
C PRO A 199 12.25 -15.71 -24.66
N GLU A 200 12.52 -14.60 -25.36
CA GLU A 200 12.30 -14.50 -26.80
C GLU A 200 13.34 -15.36 -27.53
N SER A 201 12.91 -16.25 -28.42
CA SER A 201 13.80 -17.21 -29.07
C SER A 201 14.50 -16.63 -30.30
N SER A 202 15.79 -16.94 -30.44
CA SER A 202 16.62 -16.47 -31.54
C SER A 202 16.11 -16.98 -32.91
N SER A 203 15.71 -16.06 -33.78
CA SER A 203 15.53 -16.34 -35.22
C SER A 203 16.24 -15.28 -36.06
N SER A 204 17.46 -15.60 -36.50
CA SER A 204 18.26 -14.79 -37.41
C SER A 204 17.94 -15.14 -38.86
N THR A 205 17.47 -14.16 -39.65
CA THR A 205 17.32 -14.33 -41.10
C THR A 205 17.87 -13.12 -41.85
N ASN A 206 19.04 -13.28 -42.47
CA ASN A 206 19.56 -12.32 -43.44
C ASN A 206 18.83 -12.47 -44.78
N SER A 207 18.60 -11.36 -45.49
CA SER A 207 18.48 -11.31 -46.96
C SER A 207 18.73 -9.89 -47.46
N SER A 208 19.18 -9.75 -48.71
CA SER A 208 19.91 -8.56 -49.16
C SER A 208 19.47 -8.02 -50.52
N SER A 209 19.64 -6.70 -50.70
CA SER A 209 20.04 -6.00 -51.94
C SER A 209 19.23 -6.12 -53.25
N ALA A 210 18.58 -5.01 -53.62
CA ALA A 210 18.49 -4.44 -54.99
C ALA A 210 18.08 -2.93 -54.84
N THR A 211 18.53 -1.87 -55.53
CA THR A 211 19.00 -1.56 -56.92
C THR A 211 17.90 -1.71 -57.98
N THR A 212 17.54 -0.77 -58.87
CA THR A 212 17.98 0.63 -59.24
C THR A 212 16.92 1.21 -60.21
N GLU A 213 16.79 2.49 -60.59
CA GLU A 213 17.51 3.75 -60.31
C GLU A 213 16.59 4.81 -59.60
N GLY A 214 16.24 6.05 -60.04
CA GLY A 214 16.62 6.88 -61.20
C GLY A 214 15.85 8.22 -61.37
N ILE A 215 16.46 9.15 -62.13
CA ILE A 215 15.99 10.42 -62.76
C ILE A 215 15.37 11.50 -61.85
N SER A 216 15.61 12.83 -61.93
CA SER A 216 16.67 13.77 -62.38
C SER A 216 16.04 15.19 -62.34
N ASN A 217 16.78 16.20 -61.86
CA ASN A 217 16.60 17.67 -62.07
C ASN A 217 15.38 18.46 -61.52
N SER A 218 15.63 19.16 -60.41
CA SER A 218 15.46 20.61 -60.13
C SER A 218 14.48 21.51 -60.91
N ILE A 219 13.74 22.39 -60.18
CA ILE A 219 13.76 23.87 -60.37
C ILE A 219 13.19 24.65 -59.17
N THR A 220 13.66 25.88 -59.03
CA THR A 220 13.51 26.92 -57.98
C THR A 220 12.08 27.42 -57.65
N SER A 221 11.96 28.04 -56.47
CA SER A 221 11.09 29.19 -56.08
C SER A 221 9.97 28.96 -55.04
N THR A 222 10.14 29.67 -53.91
CA THR A 222 9.13 30.07 -52.92
C THR A 222 8.51 31.43 -53.30
N PRO A 223 7.49 31.95 -52.58
CA PRO A 223 6.52 31.30 -51.68
C PRO A 223 5.05 31.61 -52.06
N ARG A 224 4.09 30.84 -51.54
CA ARG A 224 2.74 31.37 -51.27
C ARG A 224 2.10 30.73 -50.04
N ALA A 225 1.36 31.53 -49.28
CA ALA A 225 0.71 31.10 -48.03
C ALA A 225 -0.42 30.09 -48.30
N PHE A 226 -0.64 29.18 -47.35
CA PHE A 226 -1.84 28.36 -47.27
C PHE A 226 -2.39 28.30 -45.85
N SER A 227 -3.71 28.09 -45.77
CA SER A 227 -4.50 28.33 -44.57
C SER A 227 -4.42 27.24 -43.51
N THR A 228 -4.71 27.65 -42.28
CA THR A 228 -5.09 26.87 -41.10
C THR A 228 -5.66 25.47 -41.40
N ILE A 229 -5.00 24.42 -40.89
CA ILE A 229 -5.59 23.09 -40.70
C ILE A 229 -5.37 22.69 -39.23
N SER A 230 -6.46 22.27 -38.58
CA SER A 230 -6.42 21.75 -37.20
C SER A 230 -6.03 20.27 -37.20
N SER A 231 -5.01 19.90 -36.44
CA SER A 231 -4.50 18.52 -36.37
C SER A 231 -4.89 17.82 -35.07
N THR A 232 -5.83 16.87 -35.16
CA THR A 232 -6.14 15.92 -34.08
C THR A 232 -5.25 14.68 -34.14
N PRO A 233 -4.57 14.27 -33.04
CA PRO A 233 -4.14 12.90 -32.82
C PRO A 233 -5.30 12.11 -32.17
N SER A 234 -5.87 11.09 -32.81
CA SER A 234 -5.31 9.74 -32.97
C SER A 234 -5.30 8.95 -31.66
N THR A 235 -6.38 8.20 -31.43
CA THR A 235 -6.65 7.46 -30.19
C THR A 235 -5.73 6.25 -30.00
N SER A 236 -4.76 6.34 -29.09
CA SER A 236 -4.01 5.17 -28.61
C SER A 236 -4.87 4.31 -27.67
N LYS A 237 -4.99 3.01 -27.94
CA LYS A 237 -5.66 2.07 -27.03
C LYS A 237 -4.85 1.94 -25.73
N PRO A 238 -5.46 1.98 -24.53
CA PRO A 238 -4.74 1.71 -23.29
C PRO A 238 -4.31 0.24 -23.25
N VAL A 239 -3.05 0.00 -22.92
CA VAL A 239 -2.54 -1.36 -22.65
C VAL A 239 -3.07 -1.80 -21.29
N THR A 240 -3.80 -2.92 -21.25
CA THR A 240 -4.34 -3.49 -20.01
C THR A 240 -3.26 -4.21 -19.23
N THR A 241 -2.43 -3.45 -18.50
CA THR A 241 -1.49 -4.03 -17.53
C THR A 241 -2.27 -4.82 -16.48
N ALA A 242 -1.91 -6.10 -16.29
CA ALA A 242 -2.55 -6.95 -15.28
C ALA A 242 -2.34 -6.37 -13.88
N ARG A 243 -3.42 -6.25 -13.11
CA ARG A 243 -3.40 -5.68 -11.75
C ARG A 243 -2.82 -6.70 -10.77
N PRO A 244 -1.78 -6.39 -9.98
CA PRO A 244 -1.26 -7.30 -8.97
C PRO A 244 -2.32 -7.78 -7.98
N GLN A 245 -2.34 -9.09 -7.72
CA GLN A 245 -3.20 -9.76 -6.74
C GLN A 245 -2.32 -10.58 -5.78
N GLY A 246 -2.24 -10.18 -4.51
CA GLY A 246 -1.45 -10.91 -3.49
C GLY A 246 -0.53 -10.05 -2.62
N ILE A 247 -0.87 -8.77 -2.40
CA ILE A 247 -0.07 -7.83 -1.62
C ILE A 247 -0.87 -7.45 -0.37
N VAL A 248 -0.28 -7.65 0.81
CA VAL A 248 -0.80 -7.10 2.08
C VAL A 248 0.27 -6.21 2.69
N LEU A 249 -0.09 -4.99 3.05
CA LEU A 249 0.78 -4.09 3.81
C LEU A 249 0.51 -4.33 5.30
N LEU A 250 1.56 -4.65 6.05
CA LEU A 250 1.58 -4.76 7.52
C LEU A 250 2.91 -4.18 8.02
N GLN A 251 3.23 -4.33 9.31
CA GLN A 251 4.41 -3.76 9.96
C GLN A 251 4.71 -4.41 11.32
N TRP A 252 5.71 -3.94 12.05
CA TRP A 252 6.32 -4.69 13.17
C TRP A 252 5.61 -4.60 14.51
N SER A 253 4.86 -3.53 14.80
CA SER A 253 4.21 -3.33 16.11
C SER A 253 3.01 -4.24 16.37
N ILE A 254 2.76 -5.23 15.52
CA ILE A 254 1.74 -6.24 15.77
C ILE A 254 2.26 -7.18 16.86
N SER A 255 1.64 -7.12 18.04
CA SER A 255 1.60 -8.28 18.95
C SER A 255 0.87 -9.40 18.23
N LEU A 256 1.64 -10.17 17.44
CA LEU A 256 1.16 -11.23 16.58
C LEU A 256 0.68 -12.39 17.44
N THR A 257 -0.56 -12.28 17.89
CA THR A 257 -1.24 -13.24 18.74
C THR A 257 -1.33 -14.58 18.03
N SER A 258 -0.39 -15.44 18.38
CA SER A 258 -0.18 -16.78 17.86
C SER A 258 -1.49 -17.53 17.66
N PHE A 259 -1.83 -17.82 16.41
CA PHE A 259 -2.94 -18.71 16.06
C PHE A 259 -2.64 -20.21 16.26
N ASN A 260 -1.58 -20.55 17.00
CA ASN A 260 -1.58 -21.80 17.77
C ASN A 260 -2.49 -21.61 19.00
N GLY A 261 -3.65 -22.26 18.97
CA GLY A 261 -4.50 -22.39 20.14
C GLY A 261 -3.88 -23.35 21.17
N GLN A 262 -2.94 -22.86 21.98
CA GLN A 262 -2.43 -23.56 23.15
C GLN A 262 -2.09 -22.58 24.28
N ASP A 263 -2.86 -22.67 25.36
CA ASP A 263 -2.61 -22.26 26.75
C ASP A 263 -1.75 -21.00 27.09
N ARG A 264 -2.46 -20.01 27.68
CA ARG A 264 -2.23 -19.45 29.04
C ARG A 264 -1.22 -18.30 29.30
N HIS A 265 -1.60 -17.53 30.35
CA HIS A 265 -0.77 -16.86 31.39
C HIS A 265 0.23 -15.78 30.93
N ASP A 266 0.32 -14.59 31.51
CA ASP A 266 -0.27 -14.01 32.74
C ASP A 266 -0.27 -12.46 32.70
N PHE A 267 -1.08 -11.84 33.58
CA PHE A 267 -1.12 -10.42 34.00
C PHE A 267 -1.13 -9.31 32.93
#